data_AF-A0A1J5S170-F1
#
_entry.id   AF-A0A1J5S170-F1
#
_cell.length_a   1.000
_cell.length_b   1.000
_cell.length_c   1.000
_cell.angle_alpha   90.00
_cell.angle_beta   90.00
_cell.angle_gamma   90.00
#
_symmetry.space_group_name_H-M   'P 1'
#
loop_
_entity.id
_entity.type
_entity.pdbx_description
1 polymer ?
#
loop_
_entity_poly.entity_id
_entity_poly.type
_entity_poly.pdbx_seq_one_letter_code
_entity_poly.pdbx_strand_id
1 'polypeptide(L)'
;MSAARPRRLLQCRRGTAAVEFALILPAFLALILGVVEFGYQTWLRVSLDYALAQTARCVALGYVDGANGIDCSSLAGAQTQFESLAQGVPFSGGALTLSQPSAGCLAYSYQTTWLVAGIMPVGAPTWSNTSCYYF
;
A
#
# COMPACT_ATOMS: atom_id res chain seq x y z
N MET A 1 15.90 4.08 56.30
CA MET A 1 15.45 4.21 54.90
C MET A 1 15.20 5.69 54.63
N SER A 2 16.13 6.39 53.98
CA SER A 2 16.07 7.85 53.80
C SER A 2 15.36 8.18 52.49
N ALA A 3 14.18 8.78 52.58
CA ALA A 3 13.38 9.23 51.44
C ALA A 3 14.13 10.34 50.67
N ALA A 4 14.50 10.08 49.42
CA ALA A 4 15.17 11.04 48.57
C ALA A 4 14.26 12.26 48.30
N ARG A 5 14.75 13.46 48.64
CA ARG A 5 14.01 14.73 48.53
C ARG A 5 13.76 15.11 47.05
N PRO A 6 12.50 15.35 46.62
CA PRO A 6 12.15 15.68 45.23
C PRO A 6 12.77 16.98 44.70
N ARG A 7 13.25 17.86 45.59
CA ARG A 7 13.92 19.13 45.23
C ARG A 7 15.21 18.95 44.42
N ARG A 8 15.92 17.81 44.56
CA ARG A 8 17.14 17.55 43.77
C ARG A 8 16.83 17.23 42.30
N LEU A 9 15.68 16.59 42.02
CA LEU A 9 15.26 16.32 40.65
C LEU A 9 14.86 17.61 39.92
N LEU A 10 14.22 18.54 40.63
CA LEU A 10 13.83 19.86 40.10
C LEU A 10 15.00 20.82 39.82
N GLN A 11 16.18 20.60 40.43
CA GLN A 11 17.39 21.43 40.21
C GLN A 11 18.33 20.87 39.13
N CYS A 12 18.07 19.67 38.61
CA CYS A 12 18.90 19.04 37.59
C CYS A 12 18.61 19.61 36.18
N ARG A 13 19.44 20.58 35.75
CA ARG A 13 19.42 21.13 34.38
C ARG A 13 20.00 20.20 33.30
N ARG A 14 20.53 19.04 33.68
CA ARG A 14 21.13 18.07 32.72
C ARG A 14 20.10 17.33 31.87
N GLY A 15 18.80 17.44 32.19
CA GLY A 15 17.71 16.76 31.48
C GLY A 15 16.80 17.67 30.65
N THR A 16 17.01 18.99 30.62
CA THR A 16 16.13 19.91 29.88
C THR A 16 16.14 19.64 28.37
N ALA A 17 17.30 19.34 27.79
CA ALA A 17 17.40 18.97 26.37
C ALA A 17 16.61 17.69 26.03
N ALA A 18 16.53 16.74 26.96
CA ALA A 18 15.73 15.52 26.75
C ALA A 18 14.22 15.82 26.76
N VAL A 19 13.78 16.78 27.59
CA VAL A 19 12.37 17.21 27.65
C VAL A 19 11.99 18.03 26.41
N GLU A 20 12.87 18.91 25.94
CA GLU A 20 12.67 19.67 24.71
C GLU A 20 12.53 18.74 23.49
N PHE A 21 13.39 17.72 23.40
CA PHE A 21 13.29 16.72 22.35
C PHE A 21 12.02 15.87 22.47
N ALA A 22 11.60 15.50 23.68
CA ALA A 22 10.38 14.72 23.89
C ALA A 22 9.11 15.44 23.41
N LEU A 23 9.09 16.78 23.40
CA LEU A 23 7.98 17.57 22.87
C LEU A 23 7.95 17.62 21.33
N ILE A 24 9.12 17.62 20.68
CA ILE A 24 9.24 17.71 19.21
C ILE A 24 9.13 16.34 18.55
N LEU A 25 9.68 15.31 19.21
CA LEU A 25 9.72 13.92 18.73
C LEU A 25 8.38 13.38 18.22
N PRO A 26 7.22 13.54 18.91
CA PRO A 26 5.96 13.01 18.40
C PRO A 26 5.53 13.68 17.07
N ALA A 27 5.74 14.99 16.93
CA ALA A 27 5.43 15.70 15.68
C ALA A 27 6.39 15.29 14.55
N PHE A 28 7.67 15.11 14.86
CA PHE A 28 8.68 14.67 13.91
C PHE A 28 8.42 13.24 13.42
N LEU A 29 8.08 12.31 14.32
CA LEU A 29 7.72 10.94 13.97
C LEU A 29 6.42 10.90 13.15
N ALA A 30 5.41 11.68 13.51
CA ALA A 30 4.17 11.77 12.72
C ALA A 30 4.45 12.23 11.29
N LEU A 31 5.36 13.20 11.10
CA LEU A 31 5.76 13.65 9.77
C LEU A 31 6.48 12.55 8.98
N ILE A 32 7.46 11.88 9.57
CA ILE A 32 8.20 10.79 8.91
C ILE A 32 7.24 9.66 8.53
N LEU A 33 6.41 9.20 9.46
CA LEU A 33 5.46 8.13 9.22
C LEU A 33 4.43 8.54 8.16
N GLY A 34 3.98 9.79 8.15
CA GLY A 34 3.11 10.32 7.10
C GLY A 34 3.75 10.27 5.71
N VAL A 35 5.03 10.62 5.58
CA VAL A 35 5.77 10.53 4.31
C VAL A 35 5.93 9.07 3.86
N VAL A 36 6.27 8.17 4.79
CA VAL A 36 6.43 6.74 4.50
C VAL A 36 5.10 6.13 4.04
N GLU A 37 4.00 6.43 4.73
CA GLU A 37 2.65 5.99 4.35
C GLU A 37 2.27 6.47 2.95
N PHE A 38 2.49 7.75 2.65
CA PHE A 38 2.17 8.30 1.34
C PHE A 38 3.01 7.67 0.22
N GLY A 39 4.30 7.46 0.48
CA GLY A 39 5.20 6.76 -0.44
C GLY A 39 4.75 5.33 -0.71
N TYR A 40 4.39 4.59 0.34
CA TYR A 40 3.88 3.22 0.23
C TYR A 40 2.58 3.15 -0.58
N GLN A 41 1.61 4.02 -0.30
CA GLN A 41 0.34 4.08 -1.03
C GLN A 41 0.54 4.42 -2.52
N THR A 42 1.46 5.33 -2.81
CA THR A 42 1.79 5.69 -4.20
C THR A 42 2.46 4.53 -4.94
N TRP A 43 3.39 3.84 -4.28
CA TRP A 43 4.03 2.65 -4.84
C TRP A 43 3.01 1.54 -5.14
N LEU A 44 2.08 1.26 -4.21
CA LEU A 44 0.99 0.31 -4.46
C LEU A 44 0.21 0.66 -5.72
N ARG A 45 -0.19 1.93 -5.86
CA ARG A 45 -0.99 2.39 -6.99
C ARG A 45 -0.26 2.22 -8.33
N VAL A 46 1.00 2.65 -8.40
CA VAL A 46 1.81 2.53 -9.63
C VAL A 46 2.03 1.06 -10.01
N SER A 47 2.32 0.20 -9.03
CA SER A 47 2.48 -1.25 -9.27
C SER A 47 1.20 -1.91 -9.78
N LEU A 48 0.05 -1.55 -9.21
CA LEU A 48 -1.26 -2.05 -9.64
C LEU A 48 -1.64 -1.54 -11.04
N ASP A 49 -1.42 -0.26 -11.33
CA ASP A 49 -1.70 0.32 -12.64
C ASP A 49 -0.81 -0.28 -13.75
N TYR A 50 0.47 -0.51 -13.44
CA TYR A 50 1.39 -1.22 -14.34
C TYR A 50 0.90 -2.64 -14.64
N ALA A 51 0.58 -3.41 -13.59
CA ALA A 51 0.07 -4.77 -13.74
C ALA A 51 -1.26 -4.78 -14.53
N LEU A 52 -2.16 -3.83 -14.24
CA LEU A 52 -3.43 -3.68 -14.95
C LEU A 52 -3.20 -3.49 -16.45
N ALA A 53 -2.33 -2.57 -16.84
CA ALA A 53 -2.09 -2.24 -18.25
C ALA A 53 -1.53 -3.45 -19.03
N GLN A 54 -0.61 -4.21 -18.43
CA GLN A 54 -0.04 -5.41 -19.06
C GLN A 54 -1.05 -6.56 -19.12
N THR A 55 -1.80 -6.82 -18.04
CA THR A 55 -2.80 -7.88 -18.00
C THR A 55 -3.97 -7.57 -18.92
N ALA A 56 -4.45 -6.31 -18.97
CA ALA A 56 -5.51 -5.91 -19.89
C ALA A 56 -5.11 -6.12 -21.36
N ARG A 57 -3.85 -5.88 -21.72
CA ARG A 57 -3.32 -6.21 -23.06
C ARG A 57 -3.29 -7.73 -23.30
N CYS A 58 -2.88 -8.51 -22.30
CA CYS A 58 -2.85 -9.96 -22.37
C CYS A 58 -4.25 -10.56 -22.59
N VAL A 59 -5.25 -10.05 -21.86
CA VAL A 59 -6.67 -10.41 -21.98
C VAL A 59 -7.23 -10.00 -23.34
N ALA A 60 -6.91 -8.78 -23.79
CA ALA A 60 -7.30 -8.33 -25.12
C ALA A 60 -6.79 -9.33 -26.18
N LEU A 61 -5.50 -9.64 -26.19
CA LEU A 61 -4.93 -10.58 -27.17
C LEU A 61 -5.35 -12.05 -26.98
N GLY A 62 -6.05 -12.39 -25.88
CA GLY A 62 -6.35 -13.78 -25.52
C GLY A 62 -5.08 -14.63 -25.40
N TYR A 63 -3.99 -14.04 -24.90
CA TYR A 63 -2.68 -14.67 -24.91
C TYR A 63 -2.60 -15.81 -23.89
N VAL A 64 -2.09 -16.96 -24.32
CA VAL A 64 -1.89 -18.16 -23.48
C VAL A 64 -0.50 -18.72 -23.77
N ASP A 65 0.27 -18.92 -22.71
CA ASP A 65 1.59 -19.55 -22.72
C ASP A 65 1.71 -20.57 -21.59
N GLY A 66 1.44 -21.83 -21.94
CA GLY A 66 1.52 -22.96 -21.00
C GLY A 66 2.94 -23.28 -20.51
N ALA A 67 3.99 -22.80 -21.18
CA ALA A 67 5.37 -23.02 -20.74
C ALA A 67 5.74 -22.09 -19.56
N ASN A 68 5.21 -20.86 -19.58
CA ASN A 68 5.44 -19.86 -18.53
C ASN A 68 4.25 -19.73 -17.55
N GLY A 69 3.21 -20.56 -17.70
CA GLY A 69 2.03 -20.57 -16.84
C GLY A 69 1.13 -19.34 -17.00
N ILE A 70 1.18 -18.67 -18.15
CA ILE A 70 0.37 -17.48 -18.45
C ILE A 70 -0.91 -17.93 -19.15
N ASP A 71 -2.07 -17.56 -18.63
CA ASP A 71 -3.36 -17.81 -19.29
C ASP A 71 -4.28 -16.61 -19.14
N CYS A 72 -4.37 -15.77 -20.18
CA CYS A 72 -5.26 -14.61 -20.18
C CYS A 72 -6.57 -14.86 -20.92
N SER A 73 -6.88 -16.12 -21.26
CA SER A 73 -8.13 -16.50 -21.91
C SER A 73 -9.31 -16.56 -20.94
N SER A 74 -9.02 -16.66 -19.63
CA SER A 74 -10.01 -16.68 -18.56
C SER A 74 -9.76 -15.55 -17.56
N LEU A 75 -10.82 -15.11 -16.87
CA LEU A 75 -10.67 -14.12 -15.81
C LEU A 75 -9.73 -14.63 -14.72
N ALA A 76 -9.83 -15.90 -14.32
CA ALA A 76 -8.99 -16.50 -13.28
C ALA A 76 -7.49 -16.46 -13.62
N GLY A 77 -7.11 -16.78 -14.86
CA GLY A 77 -5.71 -16.69 -15.27
C GLY A 77 -5.25 -15.25 -15.51
N ALA A 78 -6.15 -14.33 -15.86
CA ALA A 78 -5.85 -12.90 -15.82
C ALA A 78 -5.56 -12.41 -14.38
N GLN A 79 -6.21 -12.99 -13.36
CA GLN A 79 -5.90 -12.69 -11.96
C GLN A 79 -4.50 -13.14 -11.57
N THR A 80 -4.12 -14.37 -11.90
CA THR A 80 -2.76 -14.87 -11.59
C THR A 80 -1.68 -14.06 -12.29
N GLN A 81 -1.92 -13.63 -13.53
CA GLN A 81 -1.01 -12.76 -14.26
C GLN A 81 -0.93 -11.36 -13.67
N PHE A 82 -2.06 -10.78 -13.23
CA PHE A 82 -2.05 -9.50 -12.55
C PHE A 82 -1.24 -9.56 -11.25
N GLU A 83 -1.44 -10.59 -10.44
CA GLU A 83 -0.71 -10.79 -9.18
C GLU A 83 0.79 -11.02 -9.40
N SER A 84 1.18 -11.70 -10.48
CA SER A 84 2.59 -11.94 -10.81
C SER A 84 3.32 -10.65 -11.24
N LEU A 85 2.60 -9.73 -11.88
CA LEU A 85 3.12 -8.44 -12.35
C LEU A 85 3.09 -7.35 -11.26
N ALA A 86 2.14 -7.42 -10.33
CA ALA A 86 2.00 -6.51 -9.19
C ALA A 86 2.96 -6.91 -8.05
N GLN A 87 4.26 -6.94 -8.36
CA GLN A 87 5.29 -7.48 -7.47
C GLN A 87 5.34 -6.78 -6.11
N GLY A 88 5.30 -7.58 -5.04
CA GLY A 88 5.39 -7.12 -3.66
C GLY A 88 4.09 -6.57 -3.08
N VAL A 89 3.01 -6.46 -3.87
CA VAL A 89 1.70 -6.05 -3.34
C VAL A 89 1.14 -7.16 -2.44
N PRO A 90 0.76 -6.86 -1.19
CA PRO A 90 0.21 -7.87 -0.29
C PRO A 90 -1.26 -8.15 -0.65
N PHE A 91 -1.50 -9.23 -1.38
CA PHE A 91 -2.84 -9.75 -1.66
C PHE A 91 -3.34 -10.58 -0.47
N SER A 92 -3.60 -9.93 0.67
CA SER A 92 -4.20 -10.60 1.83
C SER A 92 -5.73 -10.57 1.73
N GLY A 93 -6.37 -11.73 1.92
CA GLY A 93 -7.78 -11.82 2.32
C GLY A 93 -8.82 -11.15 1.40
N GLY A 94 -8.70 -11.26 0.07
CA GLY A 94 -9.72 -10.75 -0.86
C GLY A 94 -9.72 -9.23 -1.06
N ALA A 95 -8.63 -8.55 -0.66
CA ALA A 95 -8.46 -7.11 -0.86
C ALA A 95 -8.49 -6.69 -2.34
N LEU A 96 -8.19 -7.61 -3.27
CA LEU A 96 -8.22 -7.41 -4.71
C LEU A 96 -9.48 -8.03 -5.32
N THR A 97 -10.20 -7.24 -6.11
CA THR A 97 -11.22 -7.74 -7.03
C THR A 97 -10.87 -7.33 -8.44
N LEU A 98 -10.83 -8.31 -9.35
CA LEU A 98 -10.65 -8.09 -10.78
C LEU A 98 -11.96 -8.42 -11.48
N SER A 99 -12.35 -7.56 -12.42
CA SER A 99 -13.56 -7.74 -13.21
C SER A 99 -13.31 -7.34 -14.66
N GLN A 100 -14.05 -7.97 -15.56
CA GLN A 100 -14.00 -7.68 -16.99
C GLN A 100 -15.32 -6.99 -17.39
N PRO A 101 -15.37 -5.63 -17.38
CA PRO A 101 -16.61 -4.91 -17.64
C PRO A 101 -17.10 -5.04 -19.09
N SER A 102 -16.19 -5.25 -20.04
CA SER A 102 -16.49 -5.51 -21.44
C SER A 102 -15.33 -6.25 -22.13
N ALA A 103 -15.54 -6.75 -23.35
CA ALA A 103 -14.49 -7.42 -24.12
C ALA A 103 -13.29 -6.48 -24.35
N GLY A 104 -12.08 -6.94 -24.00
CA GLY A 104 -10.85 -6.14 -24.12
C GLY A 104 -10.60 -5.15 -22.97
N CYS A 105 -11.46 -5.08 -21.97
CA CYS A 105 -11.31 -4.21 -20.80
C CYS A 105 -11.10 -5.01 -19.52
N LEU A 106 -10.14 -4.60 -18.69
CA LEU A 106 -9.93 -5.14 -17.35
C LEU A 106 -10.00 -4.02 -16.32
N ALA A 107 -10.66 -4.29 -15.20
CA ALA A 107 -10.78 -3.38 -14.08
C ALA A 107 -10.31 -4.06 -12.79
N TYR A 108 -9.60 -3.31 -11.94
CA TYR A 108 -9.28 -3.75 -10.59
C TYR A 108 -9.89 -2.81 -9.56
N SER A 109 -10.18 -3.36 -8.38
CA SER A 109 -10.42 -2.61 -7.16
C SER A 109 -9.60 -3.26 -6.04
N TYR A 110 -8.79 -2.44 -5.36
CA TYR A 110 -7.90 -2.87 -4.30
C TYR A 110 -8.15 -2.06 -3.03
N GLN A 111 -8.51 -2.74 -1.94
CA GLN A 111 -8.65 -2.12 -0.63
C GLN A 111 -7.29 -2.09 0.07
N THR A 112 -6.77 -0.88 0.32
CA THR A 112 -5.49 -0.74 1.02
C THR A 112 -5.69 -0.78 2.52
N THR A 113 -4.59 -0.93 3.24
CA THR A 113 -4.51 -0.72 4.69
C THR A 113 -3.40 0.28 4.98
N TRP A 114 -3.56 1.04 6.07
CA TRP A 114 -2.46 1.85 6.59
C TRP A 114 -1.40 0.95 7.21
N LEU A 115 -0.12 1.28 7.04
CA LEU A 115 0.98 0.57 7.68
C LEU A 115 0.93 0.72 9.20
N VAL A 116 0.55 1.90 9.67
CA VAL A 116 0.39 2.25 11.09
C VAL A 116 -1.05 2.69 11.35
N ALA A 117 -1.82 1.79 11.96
CA ALA A 117 -3.20 2.06 12.33
C ALA A 117 -3.31 3.27 13.28
N GLY A 118 -4.22 4.20 12.96
CA GLY A 118 -4.57 5.33 13.83
C GLY A 118 -3.70 6.58 13.69
N ILE A 119 -2.66 6.59 12.86
CA ILE A 119 -1.91 7.82 12.53
C ILE A 119 -2.74 8.75 11.64
N MET A 120 -3.40 8.19 10.63
CA MET A 120 -4.28 8.94 9.76
C MET A 120 -5.71 8.90 10.30
N PRO A 121 -6.40 10.06 10.43
CA PRO A 121 -7.79 10.11 10.92
C PRO A 121 -8.81 9.67 9.86
N VAL A 122 -8.36 9.17 8.71
CA VAL A 122 -9.20 8.74 7.59
C VAL A 122 -9.08 7.23 7.38
N GLY A 123 -10.15 6.60 6.89
CA GLY A 123 -10.10 5.20 6.46
C GLY A 123 -9.07 5.01 5.33
N ALA A 124 -8.49 3.80 5.24
CA ALA A 124 -7.53 3.50 4.19
C ALA A 124 -8.18 3.62 2.81
N PRO A 125 -7.52 4.25 1.83
CA PRO A 125 -8.12 4.49 0.53
C PRO A 125 -8.32 3.18 -0.23
N THR A 126 -9.37 3.14 -1.03
CA THR A 126 -9.55 2.09 -2.04
C THR A 126 -9.09 2.63 -3.39
N TRP A 127 -8.22 1.88 -4.07
CA TRP A 127 -7.75 2.22 -5.40
C TRP A 127 -8.50 1.37 -6.41
N SER A 128 -9.10 1.99 -7.41
CA SER A 128 -9.70 1.30 -8.53
C SER A 128 -9.31 1.98 -9.83
N ASN A 129 -9.11 1.18 -10.87
CA ASN A 129 -8.81 1.65 -12.20
C ASN A 129 -9.31 0.64 -13.25
N THR A 130 -9.48 1.11 -14.48
CA THR A 130 -9.89 0.29 -15.63
C THR A 130 -9.00 0.63 -16.82
N SER A 131 -8.50 -0.40 -17.49
CA SER A 131 -7.72 -0.28 -18.73
C SER A 131 -8.38 -1.10 -19.82
N CYS A 132 -8.48 -0.52 -21.02
CA CYS A 132 -9.10 -1.15 -22.18
C CYS A 132 -8.15 -1.12 -23.37
N TYR A 133 -8.07 -2.24 -24.07
CA TYR A 133 -7.39 -2.34 -25.36
C TYR A 133 -8.35 -2.89 -26.40
N TYR A 134 -8.38 -2.23 -27.55
CA TYR A 134 -9.15 -2.63 -28.72
C TYR A 134 -8.15 -2.90 -29.84
N PHE A 135 -8.31 -4.05 -30.50
CA PHE A 135 -7.50 -4.50 -31.63
C PHE A 135 -8.42 -5.06 -32.71
#